data_AF-A0A942HGG4-F1
#
_entry.id   AF-A0A942HGG4-F1
#
_cell.length_a   1.000
_cell.length_b   1.000
_cell.length_c   1.000
_cell.angle_alpha   90.00
_cell.angle_beta   90.00
_cell.angle_gamma   90.00
#
_symmetry.space_group_name_H-M   'P 1'
#
loop_
_entity.id
_entity.type
_entity.pdbx_description
1 polymer ?
#
loop_
_entity_poly.entity_id
_entity_poly.type
_entity_poly.pdbx_seq_one_letter_code
_entity_poly.pdbx_strand_id
1 'polypeptide(L)'
;MHARMRGVSRREFLRLRRTEQGKVLEVSCRALFMRCADATLAPAEPDSEWEPWMGEPPAVFARRSVDDIVDSFEQDLADAQVLRLLEPEWLDSMAAAPRVRGAIDAFRARGGVVEPM
;
A
#
# COMPACT_ATOMS: atom_id res chain seq x y z
N MET A 1 26.77 13.79 -4.57
CA MET A 1 26.06 12.68 -5.24
C MET A 1 24.74 12.48 -4.52
N HIS A 2 23.65 13.07 -5.02
CA HIS A 2 22.34 12.98 -4.37
C HIS A 2 21.69 11.65 -4.74
N ALA A 3 21.53 10.77 -3.75
CA ALA A 3 20.66 9.61 -3.86
C ALA A 3 19.23 10.11 -4.01
N ARG A 4 18.74 10.20 -5.26
CA ARG A 4 17.31 10.33 -5.52
C ARG A 4 16.67 9.06 -5.00
N MET A 5 16.07 9.12 -3.81
CA MET A 5 15.05 8.14 -3.43
C MET A 5 13.95 8.26 -4.48
N ARG A 6 13.99 7.37 -5.48
CA ARG A 6 12.88 7.16 -6.41
C ARG A 6 11.69 6.83 -5.54
N GLY A 7 10.69 7.71 -5.49
CA GLY A 7 9.40 7.36 -4.93
C GLY A 7 8.93 6.09 -5.64
N VAL A 8 8.89 4.98 -4.91
CA VAL A 8 8.41 3.70 -5.41
C VAL A 8 6.95 3.90 -5.78
N SER A 9 6.73 3.99 -7.08
CA SER A 9 5.45 4.32 -7.69
C SER A 9 4.42 3.24 -7.34
N ARG A 10 3.12 3.61 -7.35
CA ARG A 10 1.96 2.71 -7.18
C ARG A 10 2.08 1.41 -8.01
N ARG A 11 2.84 1.48 -9.10
CA ARG A 11 3.08 0.52 -10.17
C ARG A 11 4.10 -0.60 -9.88
N GLU A 12 4.97 -0.46 -8.87
CA GLU A 12 5.94 -1.53 -8.53
C GLU A 12 5.37 -2.58 -7.58
N PHE A 13 4.27 -2.25 -6.89
CA PHE A 13 3.67 -3.12 -5.88
C PHE A 13 2.52 -3.97 -6.42
N LEU A 14 1.76 -3.41 -7.36
CA LEU A 14 0.55 -4.02 -7.90
C LEU A 14 0.82 -4.30 -9.36
N ARG A 15 1.33 -5.50 -9.65
CA ARG A 15 1.35 -6.00 -11.01
C ARG A 15 -0.04 -6.52 -11.33
N LEU A 16 -0.94 -5.59 -11.65
CA LEU A 16 -2.21 -5.90 -12.29
C LEU A 16 -1.90 -6.50 -13.67
N ARG A 17 -1.88 -7.83 -13.75
CA ARG A 17 -1.84 -8.56 -15.01
C ARG A 17 -3.26 -9.00 -15.35
N ARG A 18 -3.77 -8.56 -16.50
CA ARG A 18 -4.96 -9.18 -17.10
C ARG A 18 -4.54 -10.50 -17.73
N THR A 19 -5.12 -11.60 -17.29
CA THR A 19 -4.95 -12.93 -17.90
C THR A 19 -6.29 -13.39 -18.47
N GLU A 20 -6.28 -14.48 -19.23
CA GLU A 20 -7.49 -15.13 -19.76
C GLU A 20 -8.45 -15.61 -18.65
N GLN A 21 -7.98 -15.66 -17.39
CA GLN A 21 -8.74 -16.04 -16.18
C GLN A 21 -9.22 -14.83 -15.35
N GLY A 22 -8.96 -13.59 -15.78
CA GLY A 22 -9.38 -12.38 -15.06
C GLY A 22 -8.24 -11.41 -14.71
N LYS A 23 -8.54 -10.41 -13.87
CA LYS A 23 -7.52 -9.51 -13.30
C LYS A 23 -6.81 -10.21 -12.14
N VAL A 24 -5.51 -10.47 -12.29
CA VAL A 24 -4.64 -11.00 -11.24
C VAL A 24 -3.97 -9.85 -10.51
N LEU A 25 -4.07 -9.83 -9.19
CA LEU A 25 -3.40 -8.91 -8.30
C LEU A 25 -2.27 -9.64 -7.58
N GLU A 26 -1.03 -9.28 -7.88
CA GLU A 26 0.14 -9.76 -7.15
C GLU A 26 0.54 -8.72 -6.09
N VAL A 27 0.76 -9.17 -4.86
CA VAL A 27 0.96 -8.33 -3.68
C VAL A 27 2.11 -8.89 -2.85
N SER A 28 3.18 -8.10 -2.66
CA SER A 28 4.26 -8.45 -1.73
C SER A 28 3.92 -8.01 -0.30
N CYS A 29 3.72 -8.95 0.60
CA CYS A 29 3.36 -8.60 1.98
C CYS A 29 4.51 -7.81 2.65
N ARG A 30 5.76 -8.06 2.26
CA ARG A 30 6.94 -7.29 2.66
C ARG A 30 6.90 -5.84 2.20
N ALA A 31 6.61 -5.58 0.93
CA ALA A 31 6.55 -4.20 0.43
C ALA A 31 5.32 -3.44 0.96
N LEU A 32 4.21 -4.14 1.26
CA LEU A 32 3.08 -3.55 2.00
C LEU A 32 3.50 -3.16 3.42
N PHE A 33 4.18 -4.06 4.14
CA PHE A 33 4.72 -3.79 5.48
C PHE A 33 5.63 -2.57 5.49
N MET A 34 6.59 -2.50 4.56
CA MET A 34 7.54 -1.40 4.49
C MET A 34 6.84 -0.05 4.25
N ARG A 35 5.77 -0.02 3.45
CA ARG A 35 4.97 1.21 3.25
C ARG A 35 4.20 1.60 4.51
N CYS A 36 3.56 0.66 5.19
CA CYS A 36 2.88 0.93 6.44
C CYS A 36 3.86 1.43 7.52
N ALA A 37 5.06 0.86 7.57
CA ALA A 37 6.14 1.32 8.45
C ALA A 37 6.62 2.74 8.10
N ASP A 38 6.86 3.06 6.81
CA ASP A 38 7.23 4.42 6.37
C ASP A 38 6.14 5.45 6.73
N ALA A 39 4.88 5.09 6.54
CA ALA A 39 3.72 5.92 6.89
C ALA A 39 3.57 6.15 8.39
N THR A 40 3.99 5.19 9.23
CA THR A 40 3.96 5.31 10.70
C THR A 40 5.11 6.16 11.23
N LEU A 41 6.27 6.13 10.57
CA LEU A 41 7.47 6.90 10.96
C LEU A 41 7.42 8.36 10.49
N ALA A 42 6.52 8.68 9.57
CA ALA A 42 6.32 10.04 9.10
C ALA A 42 5.52 10.85 10.14
N PRO A 43 5.98 12.04 10.56
CA PRO A 43 5.18 12.91 11.41
C PRO A 43 3.89 13.29 10.68
N ALA A 44 2.76 13.15 11.39
CA ALA A 44 1.46 13.61 10.94
C ALA A 44 1.47 15.14 10.89
N GLU A 45 1.48 15.67 9.67
CA GLU A 45 1.37 17.08 9.28
C GLU A 45 2.51 18.02 9.74
N PRO A 46 3.00 18.92 8.87
CA PRO A 46 3.71 20.09 9.34
C PRO A 46 2.73 21.04 10.02
N ASP A 47 3.09 21.52 11.20
CA ASP A 47 2.44 22.61 11.91
C ASP A 47 2.17 23.77 10.92
N SER A 48 0.88 24.04 10.69
CA SER A 48 0.41 25.02 9.69
C SER A 48 0.51 26.44 10.25
N GLU A 49 1.73 26.89 10.56
CA GLU A 49 2.06 28.27 10.90
C GLU A 49 2.96 28.95 9.86
N TRP A 50 3.19 28.31 8.71
CA TRP A 50 4.01 28.88 7.65
C TRP A 50 3.26 30.00 6.91
N GLU A 51 3.87 31.19 6.89
CA GLU A 51 3.40 32.35 6.13
C GLU A 51 4.33 32.67 4.94
N PRO A 52 3.82 33.29 3.86
CA PRO A 52 4.57 33.52 2.61
C PRO A 52 5.88 34.31 2.73
N TRP A 53 6.08 35.06 3.81
CA TRP A 53 7.31 35.81 4.10
C TRP A 53 8.37 35.00 4.86
N MET A 54 8.09 33.75 5.26
CA MET A 54 8.96 32.89 6.06
C MET A 54 10.02 32.11 5.25
N GLY A 55 10.07 32.26 3.92
CA GLY A 55 11.08 31.62 3.05
C GLY A 55 10.48 30.61 2.07
N GLU A 56 11.23 29.56 1.71
CA GLU A 56 10.70 28.46 0.88
C GLU A 56 9.76 27.61 1.75
N PRO A 57 8.53 27.26 1.30
CA PRO A 57 7.60 26.48 2.10
C PRO A 57 8.22 25.14 2.48
N PRO A 58 7.96 24.63 3.71
CA PRO A 58 8.36 23.28 4.06
C PRO A 58 7.79 22.33 2.99
N ALA A 59 8.60 21.37 2.55
CA ALA A 59 8.19 20.45 1.52
C ALA A 59 7.03 19.57 2.04
N VAL A 60 5.80 20.02 1.81
CA VAL A 60 4.58 19.31 2.16
C VAL A 60 4.42 18.17 1.16
N PHE A 61 5.07 17.05 1.46
CA PHE A 61 4.71 15.80 0.83
C PHE A 61 3.46 15.30 1.54
N ALA A 62 2.31 15.31 0.85
CA ALA A 62 1.14 14.54 1.26
C ALA A 62 1.51 13.05 1.25
N ARG A 63 2.16 12.60 2.33
CA ARG A 63 2.55 11.21 2.52
C ARG A 63 1.28 10.43 2.87
N ARG A 64 1.11 9.29 2.23
CA ARG A 64 -0.04 8.40 2.48
C ARG A 64 0.01 7.89 3.91
N SER A 65 -1.13 7.93 4.58
CA SER A 65 -1.32 7.28 5.88
C SER A 65 -1.39 5.76 5.71
N VAL A 66 -1.28 5.03 6.83
CA VAL A 66 -1.53 3.57 6.82
C VAL A 66 -2.92 3.26 6.29
N ASP A 67 -3.94 4.04 6.69
CA ASP A 67 -5.30 3.94 6.15
C ASP A 67 -5.35 4.09 4.62
N ASP A 68 -4.73 5.13 4.05
CA ASP A 68 -4.69 5.33 2.58
C ASP A 68 -4.04 4.14 1.83
N ILE A 69 -3.04 3.52 2.46
CA ILE A 69 -2.37 2.35 1.90
C ILE A 69 -3.32 1.15 1.89
N VAL A 70 -4.04 0.92 2.98
CA VAL A 70 -4.99 -0.19 3.10
C VAL A 70 -6.22 0.02 2.23
N ASP A 71 -6.77 1.23 2.18
CA ASP A 71 -7.91 1.57 1.30
C ASP A 71 -7.56 1.38 -0.17
N SER A 72 -6.36 1.78 -0.60
CA SER A 72 -5.92 1.48 -1.97
C SER A 72 -5.85 -0.02 -2.21
N PHE A 73 -5.34 -0.81 -1.25
CA PHE A 73 -5.28 -2.27 -1.36
C PHE A 73 -6.68 -2.89 -1.48
N GLU A 74 -7.65 -2.43 -0.69
CA GLU A 74 -9.05 -2.88 -0.77
C GLU A 74 -9.70 -2.55 -2.12
N GLN A 75 -9.43 -1.37 -2.66
CA GLN A 75 -9.89 -0.95 -4.00
C GLN A 75 -9.27 -1.83 -5.09
N ASP A 76 -7.95 -2.05 -5.04
CA ASP A 76 -7.26 -2.89 -6.02
C ASP A 76 -7.75 -4.34 -5.97
N LEU A 77 -8.08 -4.83 -4.78
CA LEU A 77 -8.74 -6.13 -4.60
C LEU A 77 -10.10 -6.16 -5.30
N ALA A 78 -10.94 -5.12 -5.15
CA ALA A 78 -12.30 -5.08 -5.69
C ALA A 78 -12.38 -5.35 -7.20
N ASP A 79 -11.34 -4.93 -7.92
CA ASP A 79 -11.18 -5.16 -9.34
C ASP A 79 -10.54 -6.53 -9.68
N ALA A 80 -9.92 -7.21 -8.72
CA ALA A 80 -9.20 -8.46 -8.92
C ALA A 80 -10.12 -9.70 -8.84
N GLN A 81 -9.73 -10.77 -9.53
CA GLN A 81 -10.34 -12.10 -9.47
C GLN A 81 -9.42 -13.14 -8.84
N VAL A 82 -8.10 -12.91 -8.95
CA VAL A 82 -7.07 -13.75 -8.33
C VAL A 82 -6.12 -12.85 -7.54
N LEU A 83 -5.80 -13.23 -6.31
CA LEU A 83 -4.83 -12.57 -5.45
C LEU A 83 -3.65 -13.52 -5.23
N ARG A 84 -2.44 -13.08 -5.58
CA ARG A 84 -1.19 -13.79 -5.30
C ARG A 84 -0.45 -13.06 -4.19
N LEU A 85 -0.26 -13.74 -3.07
CA LEU A 85 0.48 -13.21 -1.93
C LEU A 85 1.93 -13.68 -2.00
N LEU A 86 2.86 -12.74 -2.11
CA LEU A 86 4.30 -13.00 -1.99
C LEU A 86 4.74 -12.72 -0.55
N GLU A 87 5.62 -13.56 -0.02
CA GLU A 87 6.21 -13.42 1.32
C GLU A 87 5.14 -13.25 2.42
N PRO A 88 4.10 -14.12 2.49
CA PRO A 88 2.94 -13.93 3.36
C PRO A 88 3.28 -13.83 4.85
N GLU A 89 4.45 -14.30 5.28
CA GLU A 89 4.95 -14.16 6.65
C GLU A 89 5.06 -12.71 7.13
N TRP A 90 5.19 -11.75 6.20
CA TRP A 90 5.24 -10.33 6.54
C TRP A 90 3.86 -9.77 6.91
N LEU A 91 2.75 -10.46 6.59
CA LEU A 91 1.40 -10.02 6.97
C LEU A 91 1.28 -9.90 8.48
N ASP A 92 1.73 -10.90 9.22
CA ASP A 92 1.56 -10.98 10.66
C ASP A 92 2.48 -10.00 11.42
N SER A 93 3.46 -9.41 10.73
CA SER A 93 4.35 -8.38 11.29
C SER A 93 3.78 -6.96 11.18
N MET A 94 2.69 -6.74 10.45
CA MET A 94 2.09 -5.42 10.26
C MET A 94 1.09 -5.06 11.37
N ALA A 95 1.11 -3.81 11.83
CA ALA A 95 0.05 -3.29 12.71
C ALA A 95 -1.34 -3.33 12.04
N ALA A 96 -1.39 -3.15 10.71
CA ALA A 96 -2.61 -3.22 9.91
C ALA A 96 -3.05 -4.66 9.55
N ALA A 97 -2.38 -5.70 10.07
CA ALA A 97 -2.67 -7.10 9.74
C ALA A 97 -4.16 -7.48 9.86
N PRO A 98 -4.91 -7.08 10.91
CA PRO A 98 -6.31 -7.46 11.04
C PRO A 98 -7.18 -6.92 9.88
N ARG A 99 -6.92 -5.69 9.45
CA ARG A 99 -7.68 -5.04 8.37
C ARG A 99 -7.33 -5.65 7.01
N VAL A 100 -6.05 -5.87 6.75
CA VAL A 100 -5.59 -6.52 5.51
C VAL A 100 -6.12 -7.96 5.41
N ARG A 101 -6.14 -8.71 6.53
CA ARG A 101 -6.76 -10.03 6.59
C ARG A 101 -8.25 -9.98 6.29
N GLY A 102 -8.97 -9.04 6.92
CA GLY A 102 -10.39 -8.82 6.65
C GLY A 102 -10.70 -8.52 5.19
N ALA A 103 -9.86 -7.72 4.52
CA ALA A 103 -9.98 -7.45 3.09
C ALA A 103 -9.75 -8.70 2.23
N ILE A 104 -8.78 -9.56 2.59
CA ILE A 104 -8.54 -10.85 1.91
C ILE A 104 -9.70 -11.81 2.12
N ASP A 105 -10.27 -11.88 3.32
CA ASP A 105 -11.43 -12.72 3.62
C ASP A 105 -12.67 -12.24 2.88
N ALA A 106 -12.90 -10.92 2.80
CA ALA A 106 -13.95 -10.34 1.97
C ALA A 106 -13.76 -10.66 0.48
N PHE A 107 -12.52 -10.62 -0.02
CA PHE A 107 -12.18 -11.04 -1.38
C PHE A 107 -12.50 -12.52 -1.63
N ARG A 108 -12.18 -13.41 -0.67
CA ARG A 108 -12.55 -14.83 -0.75
C ARG A 108 -14.07 -15.04 -0.72
N ALA A 109 -14.78 -14.32 0.13
CA ALA A 109 -16.23 -14.41 0.27
C ALA A 109 -16.99 -14.04 -1.02
N ARG A 110 -16.44 -13.12 -1.83
CA ARG A 110 -16.98 -12.79 -3.16
C ARG A 110 -16.58 -13.75 -4.30
N GLY A 111 -15.88 -14.85 -3.98
CA GLY A 111 -15.42 -15.84 -4.96
C GLY A 111 -14.04 -15.57 -5.54
N GLY A 112 -13.27 -14.65 -4.95
CA GLY A 112 -11.89 -14.40 -5.34
C GLY A 112 -10.96 -15.56 -4.95
N VAL A 113 -10.05 -15.93 -5.85
CA VAL A 113 -9.09 -17.02 -5.62
C VAL A 113 -7.82 -16.45 -5.00
N VAL A 114 -7.42 -16.94 -3.83
CA VAL A 114 -6.14 -16.56 -3.20
C VAL A 114 -5.14 -17.68 -3.43
N GLU A 115 -4.11 -17.38 -4.20
CA GLU A 115 -3.00 -18.30 -4.47
C GLU A 115 -1.80 -17.93 -3.57
N PRO A 116 -1.36 -18.84 -2.69
CA PRO A 116 -0.07 -18.70 -2.03
C PRO A 116 1.04 -18.97 -3.06
N MET A 117 2.10 -18.14 -3.05
CA MET A 117 3.26 -18.30 -3.94
C MET A 117 4.53 -18.60 -3.17
#